data_AF-A0A3N5FCR8-F1
#
_entry.id   AF-A0A3N5FCR8-F1
#
_cell.length_a   1.000
_cell.length_b   1.000
_cell.length_c   1.000
_cell.angle_alpha   90.00
_cell.angle_beta   90.00
_cell.angle_gamma   90.00
#
_symmetry.space_group_name_H-M   'P 1'
#
loop_
_entity.id
_entity.type
_entity.pdbx_description
1 polymer ?
#
loop_
_entity_poly.entity_id
_entity_poly.type
_entity_poly.pdbx_seq_one_letter_code
_entity_poly.pdbx_strand_id
1 'polypeptide(L)'
;MIASNSLAFVLCLSLPAFAQEGNPTFDDLRNSLGDLEQKESKEEKNKKEAIVQKNVEETLKIYSDTLGKKNGDMQNVSRRLDVNKGLETKYERLLKTARNGLATTRAQFINRTISLKKSMDEGKISKDAYEKLLDEDTKRFRNRERELQEDISFYLDEFNTAQRSTKDLSTRKEMMTFDPFGGNKEEGAEKEKPAAPTIAQKVKSTVGEVSGYGTRSVVDSLK
;
A
#
# COMPACT_ATOMS: atom_id res chain seq x y z
N MET A 1 2.72 -41.29 -52.49
CA MET A 1 3.62 -40.30 -53.13
C MET A 1 4.82 -40.17 -52.20
N ILE A 2 5.79 -41.10 -52.18
CA ILE A 2 6.86 -41.46 -53.15
C ILE A 2 7.77 -40.29 -53.53
N ALA A 3 8.97 -40.26 -52.93
CA ALA A 3 10.31 -40.00 -53.49
C ALA A 3 11.25 -39.75 -52.27
N SER A 4 12.09 -40.67 -51.77
CA SER A 4 13.15 -41.47 -52.39
C SER A 4 14.05 -40.65 -53.31
N ASN A 5 15.14 -40.11 -52.76
CA ASN A 5 16.33 -39.76 -53.52
C ASN A 5 17.56 -40.33 -52.79
N SER A 6 17.84 -41.58 -53.15
CA SER A 6 19.12 -42.25 -52.95
C SER A 6 19.98 -41.89 -54.16
N LEU A 7 21.14 -41.27 -53.94
CA LEU A 7 22.13 -41.06 -54.99
C LEU A 7 23.48 -41.52 -54.43
N ALA A 8 23.81 -42.75 -54.83
CA ALA A 8 25.12 -43.33 -54.72
C ALA A 8 26.10 -42.54 -55.58
N PHE A 9 27.23 -42.16 -55.00
CA PHE A 9 28.43 -41.83 -55.78
C PHE A 9 29.59 -42.64 -55.20
N VAL A 10 29.90 -43.72 -55.91
CA VAL A 10 31.11 -44.52 -55.75
C VAL A 10 32.23 -43.74 -56.44
N LEU A 11 33.22 -43.30 -55.67
CA LEU A 11 34.54 -42.99 -56.20
C LEU A 11 35.59 -43.74 -55.40
N CYS A 12 36.07 -44.83 -55.98
CA CYS A 12 37.42 -45.33 -55.76
C CYS A 12 38.41 -44.26 -56.23
N LEU A 13 39.43 -43.96 -55.42
CA LEU A 13 40.84 -44.14 -55.81
C LEU A 13 41.81 -43.61 -54.74
N SER A 14 42.87 -44.41 -54.56
CA SER A 14 44.19 -44.13 -53.98
C SER A 14 44.31 -43.84 -52.48
N LEU A 15 44.69 -44.89 -51.73
CA LEU A 15 45.47 -44.79 -50.50
C LEU A 15 46.83 -44.13 -50.79
N PRO A 16 47.26 -43.12 -50.03
CA PRO A 16 48.66 -42.87 -49.78
C PRO A 16 49.15 -43.70 -48.60
N ALA A 17 50.44 -44.01 -48.67
CA ALA A 17 51.16 -44.97 -47.85
C ALA A 17 51.12 -44.66 -46.34
N PHE A 18 51.12 -45.76 -45.58
CA PHE A 18 51.35 -45.86 -44.15
C PHE A 18 52.67 -45.16 -43.79
N ALA A 19 52.58 -43.94 -43.23
CA ALA A 19 53.71 -43.29 -42.57
C ALA A 19 53.86 -43.90 -41.18
N GLN A 20 55.08 -44.32 -40.85
CA GLN A 20 55.47 -44.95 -39.60
C GLN A 20 54.98 -44.14 -38.38
N GLU A 21 54.25 -44.82 -37.50
CA GLU A 21 53.95 -44.38 -36.14
C GLU A 21 55.27 -44.22 -35.37
N GLY A 22 55.70 -42.98 -35.18
CA GLY A 22 56.56 -42.64 -34.06
C GLY A 22 55.72 -42.77 -32.79
N ASN A 23 56.06 -43.72 -31.92
CA ASN A 23 55.47 -43.78 -30.58
C ASN A 23 55.69 -42.43 -29.88
N PRO A 24 54.62 -41.74 -29.41
CA PRO A 24 54.78 -40.48 -28.72
C PRO A 24 55.61 -40.71 -27.45
N THR A 25 56.70 -39.98 -27.33
CA THR A 25 57.56 -40.04 -26.15
C THR A 25 56.83 -39.45 -24.94
N PHE A 26 57.22 -39.84 -23.71
CA PHE A 26 56.63 -39.28 -22.48
C PHE A 26 56.73 -37.73 -22.44
N ASP A 27 57.76 -37.17 -23.08
CA ASP A 27 57.92 -35.72 -23.25
C ASP A 27 56.95 -35.11 -24.27
N ASP A 28 56.52 -35.83 -25.31
CA ASP A 28 55.51 -35.35 -26.27
C ASP A 28 54.11 -35.32 -25.63
N LEU A 29 53.81 -36.30 -24.77
CA LEU A 29 52.58 -36.28 -23.98
C LEU A 29 52.61 -35.20 -22.91
N ARG A 30 53.75 -34.93 -22.28
CA ARG A 30 53.91 -33.86 -21.29
C ARG A 30 53.82 -32.47 -21.93
N ASN A 31 54.39 -32.27 -23.11
CA ASN A 31 54.26 -31.03 -23.87
C ASN A 31 52.85 -30.84 -24.41
N SER A 32 52.18 -31.92 -24.83
CA SER A 32 50.77 -31.88 -25.26
C SER A 32 49.80 -31.61 -24.08
N LEU A 33 50.05 -32.18 -22.89
CA LEU A 33 49.27 -31.89 -21.67
C LEU A 33 49.53 -30.46 -21.15
N GLY A 34 50.79 -30.02 -21.17
CA GLY A 34 51.17 -28.66 -20.78
C GLY A 34 50.57 -27.60 -21.70
N ASP A 35 50.48 -27.89 -23.00
CA ASP A 35 49.80 -27.05 -23.98
C ASP A 35 48.27 -27.12 -23.87
N LEU A 36 47.67 -28.24 -23.46
CA LEU A 36 46.22 -28.37 -23.25
C LEU A 36 45.74 -27.69 -21.96
N GLU A 37 46.54 -27.68 -20.89
CA GLU A 37 46.24 -26.92 -19.67
C GLU A 37 46.50 -25.40 -19.82
N GLN A 38 47.40 -24.98 -20.74
CA GLN A 38 47.69 -23.57 -21.01
C GLN A 38 46.95 -22.98 -22.23
N LYS A 39 46.33 -23.79 -23.10
CA LYS A 39 45.49 -23.35 -24.23
C LYS A 39 43.99 -23.41 -23.95
N GLU A 40 43.55 -23.29 -22.69
CA GLU A 40 42.39 -22.41 -22.50
C GLU A 40 42.85 -21.01 -22.88
N SER A 41 42.73 -20.69 -24.17
CA SER A 41 43.08 -19.40 -24.75
C SER A 41 42.55 -18.31 -23.82
N LYS A 42 43.36 -17.29 -23.54
CA LYS A 42 42.90 -16.09 -22.80
C LYS A 42 41.56 -15.58 -23.36
N GLU A 43 41.32 -15.81 -24.65
CA GLU A 43 40.08 -15.49 -25.34
C GLU A 43 38.87 -16.36 -24.92
N GLU A 44 39.06 -17.65 -24.65
CA GLU A 44 38.01 -18.52 -24.08
C GLU A 44 37.73 -18.19 -22.61
N LYS A 45 38.77 -17.88 -21.83
CA LYS A 45 38.60 -17.41 -20.45
C LYS A 45 37.84 -16.09 -20.41
N ASN A 46 38.19 -15.13 -21.27
CA ASN A 46 37.47 -13.87 -21.39
C ASN A 46 36.01 -14.06 -21.85
N LYS A 47 35.74 -15.00 -22.76
CA LYS A 47 34.36 -15.33 -23.17
C LYS A 47 33.56 -15.96 -22.02
N LYS A 48 34.17 -16.88 -21.27
CA LYS A 48 33.54 -17.49 -20.08
C LYS A 48 33.28 -16.43 -19.00
N GLU A 49 34.25 -15.55 -18.72
CA GLU A 49 34.09 -14.43 -17.78
C GLU A 49 33.00 -13.45 -18.24
N ALA A 50 32.92 -13.11 -19.52
CA ALA A 50 31.86 -12.25 -20.06
C ALA A 50 30.47 -12.89 -19.92
N ILE A 51 30.35 -14.21 -20.12
CA ILE A 51 29.10 -14.94 -19.92
C ILE A 51 28.73 -14.97 -18.42
N VAL A 52 29.70 -15.23 -17.54
CA VAL A 52 29.49 -15.20 -16.09
C VAL A 52 29.04 -13.81 -15.64
N GLN A 53 29.72 -12.76 -16.09
CA GLN A 53 29.38 -11.37 -15.79
C GLN A 53 27.97 -11.03 -16.25
N LYS A 54 27.61 -11.42 -17.49
CA LYS A 54 26.26 -11.23 -18.03
C LYS A 54 25.20 -11.97 -17.21
N ASN A 55 25.46 -13.22 -16.81
CA ASN A 55 24.55 -13.99 -15.97
C ASN A 55 24.40 -13.36 -14.59
N VAL A 56 25.48 -12.83 -14.01
CA VAL A 56 25.45 -12.09 -12.74
C VAL A 56 24.62 -10.83 -12.88
N GLU A 57 24.80 -10.03 -13.93
CA GLU A 57 24.01 -8.83 -14.20
C GLU A 57 22.53 -9.13 -14.44
N GLU A 58 22.21 -10.15 -15.23
CA GLU A 58 20.83 -10.60 -15.46
C GLU A 58 20.19 -11.08 -14.16
N THR A 59 20.93 -11.84 -13.34
CA THR A 59 20.46 -12.32 -12.04
C THR A 59 20.21 -11.14 -11.09
N LEU A 60 21.13 -10.19 -11.00
CA LEU A 60 20.97 -8.98 -10.19
C LEU A 60 19.78 -8.13 -10.64
N LYS A 61 19.53 -8.04 -11.94
CA LYS A 61 18.37 -7.34 -12.51
C LYS A 61 17.05 -8.05 -12.15
N ILE A 62 17.01 -9.37 -12.23
CA ILE A 62 15.83 -10.15 -11.80
C ILE A 62 15.57 -9.95 -10.30
N TYR A 63 16.61 -9.93 -9.47
CA TYR A 63 16.49 -9.63 -8.04
C TYR A 63 16.03 -8.19 -7.80
N SER A 64 16.53 -7.19 -8.54
CA SER A 64 16.08 -5.80 -8.37
C SER A 64 14.62 -5.62 -8.79
N ASP A 65 14.20 -6.26 -9.88
CA ASP A 65 12.83 -6.17 -10.39
C ASP A 65 11.83 -6.86 -9.46
N THR A 66 12.21 -7.98 -8.84
CA THR A 66 11.38 -8.69 -7.87
C THR A 66 11.31 -7.96 -6.52
N LEU A 67 12.42 -7.42 -6.03
CA LEU A 67 12.46 -6.59 -4.81
C LEU A 67 11.72 -5.25 -4.99
N GLY A 68 11.85 -4.62 -6.17
CA GLY A 68 11.14 -3.38 -6.51
C GLY A 68 9.62 -3.55 -6.54
N LYS A 69 9.12 -4.69 -7.06
CA LYS A 69 7.69 -5.04 -7.02
C LYS A 69 7.16 -5.20 -5.60
N LYS A 70 7.97 -5.75 -4.68
CA LYS A 70 7.62 -5.92 -3.25
C LYS A 70 7.37 -4.57 -2.56
N ASN A 71 8.14 -3.53 -2.91
CA ASN A 71 7.93 -2.16 -2.41
C ASN A 71 6.65 -1.52 -2.95
N GLY A 72 6.32 -1.74 -4.23
CA GLY A 72 5.05 -1.27 -4.83
C GLY A 72 3.82 -1.90 -4.17
N ASP A 73 3.89 -3.21 -3.88
CA ASP A 73 2.83 -3.93 -3.18
C ASP A 73 2.66 -3.45 -1.73
N MET A 74 3.76 -3.17 -1.03
CA MET A 74 3.76 -2.60 0.32
C MET A 74 3.14 -1.21 0.38
N GLN A 75 3.48 -0.32 -0.56
CA GLN A 75 2.87 1.00 -0.65
C GLN A 75 1.37 0.92 -0.96
N ASN A 76 0.96 -0.02 -1.81
CA ASN A 76 -0.46 -0.27 -2.10
C ASN A 76 -1.22 -0.73 -0.84
N VAL A 77 -0.68 -1.71 -0.13
CA VAL A 77 -1.26 -2.20 1.13
C VAL A 77 -1.36 -1.08 2.17
N SER A 78 -0.33 -0.25 2.31
CA SER A 78 -0.36 0.89 3.24
C SER A 78 -1.44 1.92 2.86
N ARG A 79 -1.55 2.26 1.57
CA ARG A 79 -2.59 3.19 1.10
C ARG A 79 -3.99 2.64 1.35
N ARG A 80 -4.21 1.35 1.13
CA ARG A 80 -5.50 0.69 1.40
C ARG A 80 -5.83 0.64 2.90
N LEU A 81 -4.83 0.44 3.75
CA LEU A 81 -4.99 0.54 5.20
C LEU A 81 -5.45 1.94 5.62
N ASP A 82 -4.82 2.99 5.08
CA ASP A 82 -5.20 4.37 5.41
C ASP A 82 -6.63 4.69 4.96
N VAL A 83 -7.01 4.24 3.76
CA VAL A 83 -8.39 4.38 3.26
C VAL A 83 -9.38 3.65 4.17
N ASN A 84 -9.11 2.39 4.53
CA ASN A 84 -10.02 1.62 5.38
C ASN A 84 -10.14 2.20 6.79
N LYS A 85 -9.06 2.70 7.40
CA LYS A 85 -9.11 3.44 8.67
C LYS A 85 -9.96 4.71 8.56
N GLY A 86 -9.85 5.41 7.43
CA GLY A 86 -10.72 6.54 7.12
C GLY A 86 -12.19 6.15 7.04
N LEU A 87 -12.50 5.00 6.40
CA LEU A 87 -13.85 4.44 6.33
C LEU A 87 -14.38 4.04 7.71
N GLU A 88 -13.58 3.37 8.55
CA GLU A 88 -13.95 3.03 9.93
C GLU A 88 -14.36 4.29 10.71
N THR A 89 -13.52 5.33 10.69
CA THR A 89 -13.80 6.59 11.38
C THR A 89 -15.07 7.26 10.84
N LYS A 90 -15.28 7.22 9.51
CA LYS A 90 -16.48 7.77 8.88
C LYS A 90 -17.74 7.03 9.34
N TYR A 91 -17.75 5.71 9.28
CA TYR A 91 -18.92 4.91 9.65
C TYR A 91 -19.19 4.94 11.16
N GLU A 92 -18.17 5.03 12.00
CA GLU A 92 -18.33 5.24 13.44
C GLU A 92 -19.06 6.57 13.74
N ARG A 93 -18.68 7.66 13.06
CA ARG A 93 -19.36 8.96 13.20
C ARG A 93 -20.81 8.92 12.71
N LEU A 94 -21.06 8.23 11.59
CA LEU A 94 -22.42 8.06 11.05
C LEU A 94 -23.28 7.21 11.98
N LEU A 95 -22.75 6.11 12.53
CA LEU A 95 -23.41 5.28 13.55
C LEU A 95 -23.79 6.11 14.78
N LYS A 96 -22.86 6.92 15.30
CA LYS A 96 -23.12 7.78 16.45
C LYS A 96 -24.23 8.78 16.13
N THR A 97 -24.19 9.41 14.96
CA THR A 97 -25.20 10.36 14.50
C THR A 97 -26.58 9.70 14.38
N ALA A 98 -26.66 8.53 13.73
CA ALA A 98 -27.92 7.81 13.55
C ALA A 98 -28.52 7.33 14.89
N ARG A 99 -27.68 6.79 15.80
CA ARG A 99 -28.09 6.39 17.16
C ARG A 99 -28.60 7.58 17.97
N ASN A 100 -27.89 8.71 17.92
CA ASN A 100 -28.33 9.94 18.58
C ASN A 100 -29.65 10.43 17.96
N GLY A 101 -29.77 10.41 16.63
CA GLY A 101 -31.00 10.76 15.92
C GLY A 101 -32.18 9.89 16.36
N LEU A 102 -31.97 8.58 16.56
CA LEU A 102 -32.99 7.65 17.03
C LEU A 102 -33.42 7.98 18.47
N ALA A 103 -32.45 8.22 19.36
CA ALA A 103 -32.73 8.61 20.74
C ALA A 103 -33.51 9.94 20.81
N THR A 104 -33.10 10.94 20.03
CA THR A 104 -33.79 12.24 19.94
C THR A 104 -35.21 12.08 19.39
N THR A 105 -35.40 11.28 18.34
CA THR A 105 -36.71 11.03 17.74
C THR A 105 -37.67 10.38 18.75
N ARG A 106 -37.17 9.40 19.52
CA ARG A 106 -37.94 8.77 20.62
C ARG A 106 -38.32 9.76 21.72
N ALA A 107 -37.36 10.58 22.17
CA ALA A 107 -37.62 11.59 23.19
C ALA A 107 -38.65 12.63 22.72
N GLN A 108 -38.54 13.10 21.47
CA GLN A 108 -39.50 14.03 20.88
C GLN A 108 -40.91 13.44 20.80
N PHE A 109 -41.04 12.18 20.36
CA PHE A 109 -42.33 11.50 20.30
C PHE A 109 -42.98 11.35 21.68
N ILE A 110 -42.20 10.96 22.70
CA ILE A 110 -42.68 10.85 24.08
C ILE A 110 -43.15 12.21 24.60
N ASN A 111 -42.33 13.25 24.46
CA ASN A 111 -42.67 14.60 24.93
C ASN A 111 -43.93 15.15 24.25
N ARG A 112 -44.07 14.91 22.95
CA ARG A 112 -45.24 15.34 22.18
C ARG A 112 -46.50 14.58 22.59
N THR A 113 -46.39 13.27 22.80
CA THR A 113 -47.50 12.44 23.31
C THR A 113 -47.96 12.91 24.70
N ILE A 114 -47.02 13.19 25.61
CA ILE A 114 -47.33 13.73 26.95
C ILE A 114 -48.03 15.09 26.85
N SER A 115 -47.54 15.99 25.99
CA SER A 115 -48.14 17.31 25.77
C SER A 115 -49.54 17.24 25.18
N LEU A 116 -49.77 16.34 24.21
CA LEU A 116 -51.08 16.11 23.61
C LEU A 116 -52.07 15.58 24.65
N LYS A 117 -51.65 14.60 25.46
CA LYS A 117 -52.49 14.05 26.53
C LYS A 117 -52.85 15.13 27.56
N LYS A 118 -51.88 15.91 28.01
CA LYS A 118 -52.11 17.04 28.92
C LYS A 118 -53.10 18.06 28.33
N SER A 119 -52.99 18.37 27.05
CA SER A 119 -53.89 19.31 26.38
C SER A 119 -55.33 18.79 26.29
N MET A 120 -55.49 17.47 26.13
CA MET A 120 -56.79 16.80 26.17
C MET A 120 -57.37 16.82 27.58
N ASP A 121 -56.58 16.48 28.59
CA ASP A 121 -57.00 16.47 30.00
C ASP A 121 -57.39 17.88 30.50
N GLU A 122 -56.73 18.93 30.00
CA GLU A 122 -57.05 20.34 30.25
C GLU A 122 -58.25 20.85 29.41
N GLY A 123 -58.84 20.02 28.55
CA GLY A 123 -59.97 20.38 27.70
C GLY A 123 -59.65 21.35 26.55
N LYS A 124 -58.36 21.59 26.26
CA LYS A 124 -57.92 22.47 25.16
C LYS A 124 -58.15 21.86 23.78
N ILE A 125 -58.18 20.53 23.71
CA ILE A 125 -58.47 19.76 22.49
C ILE A 125 -59.53 18.71 22.78
N SER A 126 -60.35 18.39 21.77
CA SER A 126 -61.30 17.28 21.87
C SER A 126 -60.57 15.93 21.83
N LYS A 127 -61.24 14.89 22.33
CA LYS A 127 -60.73 13.51 22.26
C LYS A 127 -60.47 13.06 20.81
N ASP A 128 -61.39 13.37 19.89
CA ASP A 128 -61.24 13.03 18.47
C ASP A 128 -60.03 13.74 17.83
N ALA A 129 -59.77 14.99 18.22
CA ALA A 129 -58.60 15.74 17.75
C ALA A 129 -57.30 15.14 18.32
N TYR A 130 -57.30 14.74 19.59
CA TYR A 130 -56.18 14.04 20.22
C TYR A 130 -55.85 12.73 19.48
N GLU A 131 -56.86 11.89 19.21
CA GLU A 131 -56.66 10.60 18.54
C GLU A 131 -56.10 10.77 17.12
N LYS A 132 -56.61 11.74 16.34
CA LYS A 132 -56.09 12.05 15.01
C LYS A 132 -54.62 12.53 15.05
N LEU A 133 -54.31 13.48 15.93
CA LEU A 133 -52.95 14.01 16.06
C LEU A 133 -51.96 12.93 16.52
N LEU A 134 -52.39 12.06 17.45
CA LEU A 134 -51.57 10.95 17.94
C LEU A 134 -51.29 9.93 16.84
N ASP A 135 -52.29 9.59 16.01
CA ASP A 135 -52.10 8.66 14.89
C ASP A 135 -51.12 9.23 13.84
N GLU A 136 -51.25 10.51 13.49
CA GLU A 136 -50.33 11.20 12.60
C GLU A 136 -48.89 11.21 13.14
N ASP A 137 -48.71 11.59 14.40
CA ASP A 137 -47.39 11.60 15.04
C ASP A 137 -46.81 10.18 15.17
N THR A 138 -47.64 9.18 15.44
CA THR A 138 -47.23 7.77 15.50
C THR A 138 -46.74 7.26 14.15
N LYS A 139 -47.44 7.60 13.06
CA LYS A 139 -47.02 7.25 11.69
C LYS A 139 -45.69 7.90 11.34
N ARG A 140 -45.53 9.20 11.62
CA ARG A 140 -44.28 9.93 11.39
C ARG A 140 -43.13 9.35 12.19
N PHE A 141 -43.37 9.07 13.48
CA PHE A 141 -42.39 8.45 14.37
C PHE A 141 -41.93 7.09 13.84
N ARG A 142 -42.86 6.19 13.49
CA ARG A 142 -42.52 4.84 12.99
C ARG A 142 -41.73 4.89 11.69
N ASN A 143 -42.09 5.78 10.77
CA ASN A 143 -41.33 5.94 9.52
C ASN A 143 -39.91 6.41 9.82
N ARG A 144 -39.75 7.44 10.66
CA ARG A 144 -38.42 7.96 11.01
C ARG A 144 -37.58 6.99 11.82
N GLU A 145 -38.20 6.26 12.74
CA GLU A 145 -37.54 5.21 13.51
C GLU A 145 -37.03 4.10 12.59
N ARG A 146 -37.84 3.67 11.61
CA ARG A 146 -37.43 2.66 10.64
C ARG A 146 -36.25 3.12 9.79
N GLU A 147 -36.31 4.31 9.22
CA GLU A 147 -35.20 4.90 8.43
C GLU A 147 -33.90 4.91 9.24
N LEU A 148 -33.95 5.37 10.50
CA LEU A 148 -32.77 5.42 11.36
C LEU A 148 -32.26 4.03 11.77
N GLN A 149 -33.15 3.05 11.93
CA GLN A 149 -32.77 1.66 12.19
C GLN A 149 -32.09 1.03 10.98
N GLU A 150 -32.61 1.27 9.77
CA GLU A 150 -32.00 0.85 8.51
C GLU A 150 -30.61 1.47 8.34
N ASP A 151 -30.48 2.79 8.56
CA ASP A 151 -29.19 3.49 8.56
C ASP A 151 -28.20 2.87 9.56
N ILE A 152 -28.64 2.61 10.80
CA ILE A 152 -27.79 2.00 11.84
C ILE A 152 -27.31 0.61 11.39
N SER A 153 -28.21 -0.22 10.83
CA SER A 153 -27.84 -1.56 10.37
C SER A 153 -26.82 -1.49 9.23
N PHE A 154 -27.06 -0.63 8.24
CA PHE A 154 -26.17 -0.42 7.12
C PHE A 154 -24.77 0.05 7.56
N TYR A 155 -24.69 1.10 8.38
CA TYR A 155 -23.40 1.61 8.84
C TYR A 155 -22.66 0.62 9.75
N LEU A 156 -23.38 -0.22 10.49
CA LEU A 156 -22.77 -1.24 11.34
C LEU A 156 -22.10 -2.33 10.49
N ASP A 157 -22.77 -2.79 9.44
CA ASP A 157 -22.24 -3.79 8.51
C ASP A 157 -21.04 -3.27 7.73
N GLU A 158 -21.12 -2.03 7.24
CA GLU A 158 -20.03 -1.33 6.57
C GLU A 158 -18.82 -1.12 7.48
N PHE A 159 -19.06 -0.71 8.74
CA PHE A 159 -18.01 -0.56 9.75
C PHE A 159 -17.31 -1.90 10.03
N ASN A 160 -18.08 -2.97 10.23
CA ASN A 160 -17.53 -4.31 10.45
C ASN A 160 -16.73 -4.82 9.24
N THR A 161 -17.18 -4.51 8.03
CA THR A 161 -16.48 -4.88 6.79
C THR A 161 -15.16 -4.13 6.68
N ALA A 162 -15.14 -2.83 6.97
CA ALA A 162 -13.93 -2.03 7.01
C ALA A 162 -12.93 -2.56 8.06
N GLN A 163 -13.39 -2.88 9.27
CA GLN A 163 -12.56 -3.45 10.33
C GLN A 163 -11.93 -4.79 9.95
N ARG A 164 -12.71 -5.70 9.33
CA ARG A 164 -12.18 -6.98 8.83
C ARG A 164 -11.11 -6.74 7.77
N SER A 165 -11.38 -5.85 6.82
CA SER A 165 -10.43 -5.52 5.75
C SER A 165 -9.15 -4.89 6.29
N THR A 166 -9.25 -4.01 7.30
CA THR A 166 -8.08 -3.43 7.98
C THR A 166 -7.26 -4.49 8.69
N LYS A 167 -7.90 -5.43 9.40
CA LYS A 167 -7.21 -6.53 10.07
C LYS A 167 -6.46 -7.40 9.07
N ASP A 168 -7.12 -7.81 7.99
CA ASP A 168 -6.53 -8.63 6.94
C ASP A 168 -5.34 -7.94 6.26
N LEU A 169 -5.48 -6.64 5.95
CA LEU A 169 -4.40 -5.85 5.37
C LEU A 169 -3.25 -5.61 6.36
N SER A 170 -3.53 -5.47 7.66
CA SER A 170 -2.49 -5.34 8.70
C SER A 170 -1.67 -6.62 8.79
N THR A 171 -2.34 -7.77 8.87
CA THR A 171 -1.67 -9.08 8.87
C THR A 171 -0.87 -9.29 7.57
N ARG A 172 -1.41 -8.89 6.41
CA ARG A 172 -0.67 -8.94 5.14
C ARG A 172 0.55 -8.03 5.15
N LYS A 173 0.43 -6.81 5.70
CA LYS A 173 1.57 -5.88 5.85
C LYS A 173 2.64 -6.49 6.74
N GLU A 174 2.26 -7.03 7.90
CA GLU A 174 3.16 -7.71 8.83
C GLU A 174 3.89 -8.88 8.17
N MET A 175 3.17 -9.75 7.45
CA MET A 175 3.78 -10.86 6.69
C MET A 175 4.73 -10.40 5.58
N MET A 176 4.45 -9.26 4.93
CA MET A 176 5.32 -8.70 3.89
C MET A 176 6.59 -8.05 4.47
N THR A 177 6.49 -7.48 5.68
CA THR A 177 7.61 -6.89 6.43
C THR A 177 8.39 -7.91 7.25
N PHE A 178 7.81 -9.07 7.53
CA PHE A 178 8.44 -10.12 8.32
C PHE A 178 9.60 -10.74 7.52
N ASP A 179 10.82 -10.46 7.97
CA ASP A 179 12.05 -11.09 7.49
C ASP A 179 12.53 -12.12 8.52
N PRO A 180 12.36 -13.44 8.27
CA PRO A 180 12.75 -14.48 9.21
C PRO A 180 14.26 -14.60 9.41
N PHE A 181 15.07 -13.92 8.59
CA PHE A 181 16.53 -13.96 8.68
C PHE A 181 17.14 -12.69 9.28
N GLY A 182 16.32 -11.77 9.81
CA GLY A 182 16.80 -10.67 10.65
C GLY A 182 17.70 -9.67 9.92
N GLY A 183 17.24 -9.11 8.80
CA GLY A 183 17.82 -7.89 8.27
C GLY A 183 17.17 -6.65 8.91
N ASN A 184 17.57 -6.29 10.13
CA ASN A 184 17.48 -4.88 10.57
C ASN A 184 18.38 -4.06 9.64
N LYS A 185 17.91 -3.74 8.44
CA LYS A 185 18.35 -2.52 7.78
C LYS A 185 17.63 -1.42 8.54
N GLU A 186 18.29 -0.95 9.61
CA GLU A 186 18.20 0.45 9.97
C GLU A 186 18.30 1.22 8.65
N GLU A 187 17.16 1.72 8.17
CA GLU A 187 17.13 2.81 7.23
C GLU A 187 18.05 3.86 7.86
N GLY A 188 19.25 3.98 7.30
CA GLY A 188 20.17 5.02 7.71
C GLY A 188 19.36 6.30 7.72
N ALA A 189 19.22 6.90 8.90
CA ALA A 189 18.69 8.22 9.05
C ALA A 189 19.50 9.10 8.10
N GLU A 190 18.94 9.41 6.93
CA GLU A 190 19.33 10.56 6.17
C GLU A 190 19.15 11.71 7.15
N LYS A 191 20.28 12.16 7.71
CA LYS A 191 20.38 13.46 8.34
C LYS A 191 19.77 14.43 7.34
N GLU A 192 18.57 14.91 7.64
CA GLU A 192 18.00 16.07 7.00
C GLU A 192 19.10 17.14 6.98
N LYS A 193 19.64 17.42 5.79
CA LYS A 193 20.36 18.68 5.59
C LYS A 193 19.33 19.76 5.93
N PRO A 194 19.59 20.68 6.87
CA PRO A 194 18.64 21.73 7.17
C PRO A 194 18.36 22.48 5.87
N ALA A 195 17.08 22.48 5.47
CA ALA A 195 16.63 23.20 4.29
C ALA A 195 17.08 24.65 4.40
N ALA A 196 17.75 25.15 3.36
CA ALA A 196 18.13 26.55 3.29
C ALA A 196 16.88 27.42 3.49
N PRO A 197 16.95 28.46 4.34
CA PRO A 197 15.77 29.26 4.68
C PRO A 197 15.21 29.91 3.42
N THR A 198 13.94 29.61 3.15
CA THR A 198 13.17 30.26 2.09
C THR A 198 13.02 31.76 2.39
N ILE A 199 12.85 32.56 1.33
CA ILE A 199 12.77 34.03 1.38
C ILE A 199 11.73 34.52 2.41
N ALA A 200 10.64 33.76 2.64
CA ALA A 200 9.62 34.06 3.64
C ALA A 200 10.13 34.03 5.10
N GLN A 201 11.13 33.22 5.41
CA GLN A 201 11.76 33.19 6.75
C GLN A 201 12.72 34.36 6.97
N LYS A 202 13.42 34.83 5.91
CA LYS A 202 14.26 36.03 5.95
C LYS A 202 13.44 37.30 6.21
N VAL A 203 12.23 37.39 5.67
CA VAL A 203 11.34 38.55 5.90
C VAL A 203 10.83 38.57 7.36
N LYS A 204 10.54 37.40 7.93
CA LYS A 204 10.05 37.30 9.32
C LYS A 204 11.14 37.64 10.35
N SER A 205 12.40 37.34 10.08
CA SER A 205 13.53 37.76 10.94
C SER A 205 13.80 39.26 10.84
N THR A 206 13.68 39.88 9.67
CA THR A 206 13.84 41.35 9.52
C THR A 206 12.68 42.14 10.12
N VAL A 207 11.46 41.59 10.15
CA VAL A 207 10.31 42.26 10.81
C VAL A 207 10.39 42.11 12.34
N GLY A 208 10.99 41.03 12.85
CA GLY A 208 11.27 40.85 14.28
C GLY A 208 12.30 41.83 14.84
N GLU A 209 13.34 42.19 14.07
CA GLU A 209 14.36 43.16 14.49
C GLU A 209 13.89 44.63 14.46
N VAL A 210 12.90 44.97 13.62
CA VAL A 210 12.35 46.35 13.56
C VAL A 210 11.27 46.61 14.61
N SER A 211 10.74 45.56 15.26
CA SER A 211 9.73 45.68 16.33
C SER A 211 10.33 45.97 17.73
N GLY A 212 11.62 46.29 17.81
CA GLY A 212 12.32 46.67 19.05
C GLY A 212 12.14 48.13 19.48
N TYR A 213 11.44 48.96 18.70
CA TYR A 213 11.09 50.32 19.14
C TYR A 213 9.81 50.30 19.97
N GLY A 214 10.02 50.28 21.30
CA GLY A 214 8.96 50.29 22.30
C GLY A 214 8.03 51.50 22.17
N THR A 215 6.77 51.23 21.86
CA THR A 215 5.67 52.15 22.16
C THR A 215 5.36 52.04 23.66
N ARG A 216 5.95 52.94 24.46
CA ARG A 216 5.45 53.25 25.81
C ARG A 216 4.03 53.79 25.67
N SER A 217 3.04 52.97 26.02
CA SER A 217 1.65 53.39 26.19
C SER A 217 1.56 54.34 27.40
N VAL A 218 1.21 55.60 27.15
CA VAL A 218 0.89 56.61 28.16
C VAL A 218 -0.59 56.51 28.46
N VAL A 219 -1.02 55.49 29.21
CA VAL A 219 -2.43 55.36 29.65
C VAL A 219 -2.53 54.87 31.11
N ASP A 220 -1.59 55.25 31.97
CA ASP A 220 -1.66 54.97 33.42
C ASP A 220 -1.42 56.21 34.29
N SER A 221 -1.65 57.40 33.73
CA SER A 221 -1.54 58.66 34.47
C SER A 221 -2.72 59.57 34.21
N LEU A 222 -3.93 59.11 34.55
CA LEU A 222 -5.08 59.95 34.88
C LEU A 222 -5.93 59.20 35.92
N LYS A 223 -5.54 59.39 37.19
CA LYS A 223 -6.41 59.28 38.36
C LYS A 223 -7.07 60.64 38.57
#